data_AF-A0A522VT15-F1
#
_entry.id   AF-A0A522VT15-F1
#
_cell.length_a   1.000
_cell.length_b   1.000
_cell.length_c   1.000
_cell.angle_alpha   90.00
_cell.angle_beta   90.00
_cell.angle_gamma   90.00
#
_symmetry.space_group_name_H-M   'P 1'
#
loop_
_entity.id
_entity.type
_entity.pdbx_description
1 polymer ?
#
loop_
_entity_poly.entity_id
_entity_poly.type
_entity_poly.pdbx_seq_one_letter_code
_entity_poly.pdbx_strand_id
1 'polypeptide(L)'
;MTARLSAEEKAIVEYVESDRAISIDNVENEKKRYTKIACAQMNKKKAISIRLLESDIERIKAKSLSQGLPYQTLISSLIHQYANDKIKFAA
;
A
#
# COMPACT_ATOMS: atom_id res chain seq x y z
N MET A 1 -21.73 3.24 13.55
CA MET A 1 -20.98 1.99 13.79
C MET A 1 -20.03 2.23 14.94
N THR A 2 -20.34 1.72 16.13
CA THR A 2 -19.48 1.82 17.31
C THR A 2 -18.35 0.79 17.18
N ALA A 3 -17.11 1.25 17.07
CA ALA A 3 -15.94 0.38 17.02
C ALA A 3 -15.81 -0.38 18.35
N ARG A 4 -16.00 -1.71 18.32
CA ARG A 4 -15.67 -2.58 19.46
C ARG A 4 -14.15 -2.79 19.46
N LEU A 5 -13.43 -1.89 20.12
CA LEU A 5 -12.01 -2.07 20.39
C LEU A 5 -11.81 -3.26 21.34
N SER A 6 -10.87 -4.13 21.00
CA SER A 6 -10.39 -5.20 21.87
C SER A 6 -9.76 -4.63 23.15
N ALA A 7 -9.59 -5.45 24.18
CA ALA A 7 -8.95 -5.01 25.42
C ALA A 7 -7.51 -4.49 25.18
N GLU A 8 -6.80 -5.10 24.24
CA GLU A 8 -5.45 -4.69 23.82
C GLU A 8 -5.48 -3.35 23.10
N GLU A 9 -6.41 -3.15 22.16
CA GLU A 9 -6.52 -1.91 21.40
C GLU A 9 -6.91 -0.73 22.30
N LYS A 10 -7.79 -0.94 23.29
CA LYS A 10 -8.13 0.09 24.28
C LYS A 10 -6.93 0.49 25.14
N ALA A 11 -6.13 -0.48 25.59
CA ALA A 11 -4.95 -0.20 26.39
C ALA A 11 -3.90 0.61 25.61
N ILE A 12 -3.76 0.35 24.30
CA ILE A 12 -2.86 1.14 23.43
C ILE A 12 -3.37 2.58 23.30
N VAL A 13 -4.67 2.78 23.05
CA VAL A 13 -5.27 4.11 22.94
C VAL A 13 -5.08 4.90 24.24
N GLU A 14 -5.40 4.30 25.38
CA GLU A 14 -5.25 4.94 26.69
C GLU A 14 -3.77 5.29 26.98
N TYR A 15 -2.84 4.40 26.63
CA TYR A 15 -1.40 4.68 26.79
C TYR A 15 -0.94 5.88 25.95
N VAL A 16 -1.34 5.93 24.67
CA VAL A 16 -1.02 7.02 23.74
C VAL A 16 -1.66 8.35 24.17
N GLU A 17 -2.92 8.32 24.61
CA GLU A 17 -3.66 9.51 25.05
C GLU A 17 -3.21 10.01 26.43
N SER A 18 -2.62 9.15 27.25
CA SER A 18 -2.17 9.51 28.61
C SER A 18 -0.89 10.36 28.68
N ASP A 19 -0.32 10.77 27.54
CA ASP A 19 0.90 11.60 27.41
C ASP A 19 2.13 11.07 28.19
N ARG A 20 2.09 9.78 28.56
CA ARG A 20 3.14 9.06 29.30
C ARG A 20 4.12 8.33 28.38
N ALA A 21 4.10 8.63 27.08
CA ALA A 21 4.94 7.95 26.10
C ALA A 21 6.42 8.30 26.32
N ILE A 22 7.18 7.34 26.84
CA ILE A 22 8.63 7.49 27.02
C ILE A 22 9.34 7.04 25.73
N SER A 23 10.35 7.79 25.31
CA SER A 23 11.18 7.40 24.17
C SER A 23 11.93 6.11 24.50
N ILE A 24 11.98 5.18 23.54
CA ILE A 24 12.76 3.95 23.69
C ILE A 24 14.25 4.28 23.73
N ASP A 25 15.01 3.52 24.52
CA ASP A 25 16.47 3.56 24.42
C ASP A 25 16.90 3.10 23.02
N ASN A 26 17.87 3.80 22.42
CA ASN A 26 18.41 3.49 21.10
C ASN A 26 17.46 3.70 19.90
N VAL A 27 16.69 4.81 19.92
CA VAL A 27 15.80 5.28 18.83
C VAL A 27 16.44 5.16 17.43
N GLU A 28 17.72 5.48 17.30
CA GLU A 28 18.42 5.49 16.01
C GLU A 28 18.54 4.10 15.39
N ASN A 29 18.81 3.07 16.20
CA ASN A 29 18.86 1.70 15.72
C ASN A 29 17.47 1.17 15.37
N GLU A 30 16.46 1.51 16.15
CA GLU A 30 15.09 1.05 15.89
C GLU A 30 14.50 1.73 14.64
N LYS A 31 14.79 3.02 14.41
CA LYS A 31 14.48 3.69 13.14
C LYS A 31 15.14 2.99 11.96
N LYS A 32 16.41 2.62 12.06
CA LYS A 32 17.12 1.86 11.01
C LYS A 32 16.49 0.49 10.78
N ARG A 33 16.08 -0.20 11.83
CA ARG A 33 15.40 -1.50 11.76
C ARG A 33 14.07 -1.39 11.03
N TYR A 34 13.20 -0.46 11.44
CA TYR A 34 11.89 -0.26 10.79
C TYR A 34 12.04 0.21 9.34
N THR A 35 13.00 1.10 9.06
CA THR A 35 13.31 1.52 7.68
C THR A 35 13.68 0.32 6.81
N LYS A 36 14.56 -0.57 7.31
CA LYS A 36 14.94 -1.80 6.59
C LYS A 36 13.75 -2.71 6.34
N ILE A 37 12.86 -2.89 7.33
CA ILE A 37 11.66 -3.72 7.19
C ILE A 37 10.72 -3.13 6.13
N ALA A 38 10.47 -1.82 6.18
CA ALA A 38 9.63 -1.12 5.21
C ALA A 38 10.19 -1.26 3.79
N CYS A 39 11.49 -0.99 3.60
CA CYS A 39 12.14 -1.17 2.29
C CYS A 39 12.07 -2.63 1.81
N ALA A 40 12.28 -3.61 2.70
CA ALA A 40 12.20 -5.01 2.35
C ALA A 40 10.78 -5.42 1.93
N GLN A 41 9.74 -4.90 2.58
CA GLN A 41 8.35 -5.16 2.21
C GLN A 41 7.97 -4.48 0.89
N MET A 42 8.34 -3.20 0.69
CA MET A 42 8.03 -2.46 -0.54
C MET A 42 8.65 -3.11 -1.79
N ASN A 43 9.82 -3.75 -1.63
CA ASN A 43 10.52 -4.41 -2.72
C ASN A 43 10.05 -5.85 -3.00
N LYS A 44 9.22 -6.44 -2.14
CA LYS A 44 8.66 -7.78 -2.39
C LYS A 44 7.63 -7.71 -3.52
N LYS A 45 8.03 -8.18 -4.71
CA LYS A 45 7.17 -8.31 -5.88
C LYS A 45 6.76 -9.76 -6.09
N LYS A 46 5.49 -9.99 -6.42
CA LYS A 46 4.97 -11.30 -6.84
C LYS A 46 4.51 -11.22 -8.29
N ALA A 47 4.97 -12.13 -9.13
CA ALA A 47 4.50 -12.24 -10.51
C ALA A 47 3.13 -12.94 -10.53
N ILE A 48 2.21 -12.40 -11.33
CA ILE A 48 0.89 -12.98 -11.58
C ILE A 48 0.64 -13.04 -13.09
N SER A 49 0.02 -14.11 -13.56
CA SER A 49 -0.42 -14.23 -14.95
C SER A 49 -1.90 -13.86 -15.03
N ILE A 50 -2.23 -12.91 -15.90
CA ILE A 50 -3.61 -12.43 -16.12
C ILE A 50 -3.93 -12.61 -17.59
N ARG A 51 -5.07 -13.24 -17.90
CA ARG A 51 -5.61 -13.28 -19.26
C ARG A 51 -6.46 -12.02 -19.48
N LEU A 52 -6.19 -11.32 -20.57
CA LEU A 52 -6.91 -10.12 -20.98
C LEU A 52 -7.35 -10.29 -22.44
N LEU A 53 -8.39 -9.56 -22.85
CA LEU A 53 -8.78 -9.47 -24.25
C LEU A 53 -7.69 -8.73 -25.03
N GLU A 54 -7.43 -9.18 -26.26
CA GLU A 54 -6.44 -8.56 -27.15
C GLU A 54 -6.78 -7.09 -27.43
N SER A 55 -8.06 -6.80 -27.67
CA SER A 55 -8.58 -5.46 -27.87
C SER A 55 -8.34 -4.53 -26.67
N ASP A 56 -8.38 -5.04 -25.44
CA ASP A 56 -8.08 -4.25 -24.25
C ASP A 56 -6.58 -3.97 -24.12
N ILE A 57 -5.73 -4.93 -24.47
CA ILE A 57 -4.28 -4.76 -24.47
C ILE A 57 -3.88 -3.65 -25.46
N GLU A 58 -4.45 -3.65 -26.66
CA GLU A 58 -4.20 -2.61 -27.66
C GLU A 58 -4.63 -1.21 -27.17
N ARG A 59 -5.81 -1.11 -26.58
CA ARG A 59 -6.30 0.15 -25.99
C ARG A 59 -5.42 0.65 -24.86
N ILE A 60 -4.93 -0.24 -24.00
CA ILE A 60 -4.02 0.12 -22.91
C ILE A 60 -2.68 0.60 -23.47
N LYS A 61 -2.13 -0.06 -24.49
CA LYS A 61 -0.89 0.38 -25.16
C LYS A 61 -1.04 1.76 -25.78
N ALA A 62 -2.17 2.04 -26.44
CA ALA A 62 -2.45 3.37 -26.98
C ALA A 62 -2.51 4.44 -25.88
N LYS A 63 -3.19 4.15 -24.77
CA LYS A 63 -3.26 5.05 -23.60
C LYS A 63 -1.91 5.23 -22.89
N SER A 64 -1.07 4.20 -22.84
CA SER A 64 0.24 4.30 -22.21
C SER A 64 1.19 5.15 -23.05
N LEU A 65 1.12 5.03 -24.38
CA LEU A 65 1.89 5.84 -25.31
C LEU A 65 1.55 7.33 -25.19
N SER A 66 0.26 7.68 -25.08
CA SER A 66 -0.15 9.08 -24.90
C SER A 66 0.32 9.69 -23.58
N GLN A 67 0.48 8.87 -22.54
CA GLN A 67 1.02 9.29 -21.23
C GLN A 67 2.56 9.19 -21.15
N GLY A 68 3.24 8.70 -22.20
CA GLY A 68 4.68 8.49 -22.19
C GLY A 68 5.16 7.41 -21.22
N LEU A 69 4.29 6.45 -20.86
CA LEU A 69 4.59 5.39 -19.90
C LEU A 69 4.57 4.01 -20.57
N PRO A 70 5.40 3.05 -20.11
CA PRO A 70 5.27 1.66 -20.51
C PRO A 70 3.89 1.10 -20.10
N TYR A 71 3.27 0.29 -20.96
CA TYR A 71 1.94 -0.25 -20.71
C TYR A 71 1.89 -1.13 -19.45
N GLN A 72 2.96 -1.87 -19.15
CA GLN A 72 3.06 -2.67 -17.93
C GLN A 72 3.06 -1.80 -16.67
N THR A 73 3.71 -0.63 -16.73
CA THR A 73 3.74 0.35 -15.63
C THR A 73 2.36 0.95 -15.41
N LEU A 74 1.64 1.29 -16.49
CA LEU A 74 0.27 1.78 -16.40
C LEU A 74 -0.66 0.73 -15.77
N ILE A 75 -0.59 -0.52 -16.22
CA ILE A 75 -1.38 -1.63 -15.64
C ILE A 75 -1.06 -1.81 -14.14
N SER A 76 0.22 -1.80 -13.78
CA SER A 76 0.66 -1.95 -12.38
C SER A 76 0.15 -0.80 -11.51
N SER A 77 0.17 0.43 -12.04
CA SER A 77 -0.34 1.62 -11.35
C SER A 77 -1.85 1.54 -11.12
N LEU A 78 -2.62 1.09 -12.12
CA LEU A 78 -4.07 0.91 -11.99
C LEU A 78 -4.42 -0.13 -10.92
N ILE A 79 -3.73 -1.29 -10.92
CA ILE A 79 -3.91 -2.32 -9.90
C ILE A 79 -3.59 -1.77 -8.51
N HIS A 80 -2.50 -1.02 -8.37
CA HIS A 80 -2.12 -0.40 -7.09
C HIS A 80 -3.15 0.63 -6.63
N GLN A 81 -3.65 1.49 -7.52
CA GLN A 81 -4.64 2.50 -7.17
C GLN A 81 -5.97 1.86 -6.76
N TYR A 82 -6.37 0.79 -7.45
CA TYR A 82 -7.56 0.01 -7.09
C TYR A 82 -7.41 -0.67 -5.72
N ALA A 83 -6.26 -1.30 -5.46
CA ALA A 83 -6.00 -1.98 -4.18
C ALA A 83 -5.93 -1.03 -2.96
N ASN A 84 -5.67 0.26 -3.19
CA ASN A 84 -5.63 1.27 -2.13
C ASN A 84 -6.89 2.15 -2.10
N ASP A 85 -8.02 1.66 -2.64
CA ASP A 85 -9.33 2.34 -2.66
C ASP A 85 -9.33 3.74 -3.30
N LYS A 86 -8.29 4.09 -4.07
CA LYS A 86 -8.22 5.37 -4.80
C LYS A 86 -9.14 5.37 -6.00
N ILE A 87 -9.45 4.18 -6.54
CA ILE A 87 -10.40 3.98 -7.62
C ILE A 87 -11.45 3.01 -7.11
N LYS A 88 -12.72 3.40 -7.21
CA LYS A 88 -13.86 2.52 -6.96
C LYS A 88 -14.53 2.24 -8.29
N PHE A 89 -14.76 0.98 -8.62
CA PHE A 89 -15.72 0.66 -9.67
C PHE A 89 -17.10 0.92 -9.09
N ALA A 90 -17.86 1.82 -9.72
CA ALA A 90 -19.30 1.91 -9.45
C ALA A 90 -19.91 0.59 -9.94
N ALA A 91 -20.33 -0.24 -8.98
CA ALA A 91 -21.25 -1.34 -9.23
C ALA A 91 -22.68 -0.79 -9.13
#